data_AF-A0A2A5SEM8-F1
#
_entry.id   AF-A0A2A5SEM8-F1
#
_cell.length_a   1.000
_cell.length_b   1.000
_cell.length_c   1.000
_cell.angle_alpha   90.00
_cell.angle_beta   90.00
_cell.angle_gamma   90.00
#
_symmetry.space_group_name_H-M   'P 1'
#
loop_
_entity.id
_entity.type
_entity.pdbx_description
1 polymer ?
#
loop_
_entity_poly.entity_id
_entity_poly.type
_entity_poly.pdbx_seq_one_letter_code
_entity_poly.pdbx_strand_id
1 'polypeptide(L)'
;MQAFSGVGTLAVNSASKNQVAASSLAQYLSNADSQKELYKDNNAIPVAKSLQTDSDITADPAAQAVIKQVPEDTLMPKMPEMDTFWNLAAPLINNTYLGKTPASQYDSQLKTFQDSISKATK
;
A
#
# COMPACT_ATOMS: atom_id res chain seq x y z
N MET A 1 -7.00 9.41 10.99
CA MET A 1 -6.58 8.94 9.65
C MET A 1 -5.62 7.79 9.86
N GLN A 2 -5.81 6.67 9.19
CA GLN A 2 -4.85 5.57 9.16
C GLN A 2 -4.10 5.65 7.83
N ALA A 3 -2.80 5.35 7.84
CA ALA A 3 -2.05 5.23 6.59
C ALA A 3 -2.41 3.91 5.89
N PHE A 4 -2.17 3.85 4.59
CA PHE A 4 -2.36 2.62 3.82
C PHE A 4 -1.08 1.79 3.83
N SER A 5 -1.19 0.50 4.16
CA SER A 5 -0.08 -0.45 4.06
C SER A 5 0.05 -0.95 2.62
N GLY A 6 1.20 -0.66 2.00
CA GLY A 6 1.57 -1.17 0.68
C GLY A 6 2.44 -2.43 0.80
N VAL A 7 2.05 -3.51 0.11
CA VAL A 7 2.77 -4.79 0.15
C VAL A 7 3.10 -5.24 -1.28
N GLY A 8 4.39 -5.44 -1.56
CA GLY A 8 4.85 -6.09 -2.79
C GLY A 8 4.60 -7.60 -2.73
N THR A 9 3.95 -8.16 -3.75
CA THR A 9 3.61 -9.58 -3.80
C THR A 9 4.05 -10.22 -5.11
N LEU A 10 4.51 -11.47 -5.03
CA LEU A 10 4.69 -12.33 -6.20
C LEU A 10 3.41 -13.12 -6.46
N ALA A 11 2.97 -13.15 -7.72
CA ALA A 11 1.81 -13.92 -8.15
C ALA A 11 2.19 -14.85 -9.30
N VAL A 12 1.60 -16.05 -9.31
CA VAL A 12 1.78 -17.01 -10.40
C VAL A 12 0.60 -16.87 -11.37
N ASN A 13 0.90 -16.70 -12.66
CA ASN A 13 -0.12 -16.65 -13.69
C ASN A 13 -0.89 -17.98 -13.74
N SER A 14 -2.22 -17.93 -13.60
CA SER A 14 -3.10 -19.11 -13.61
C SER A 14 -3.09 -19.88 -14.94
N ALA A 15 -2.71 -19.23 -16.05
CA ALA A 15 -2.55 -19.86 -17.35
C ALA A 15 -1.14 -20.45 -17.59
N SER A 16 -0.23 -20.37 -16.61
CA SER A 16 1.12 -20.92 -16.74
C SER A 16 1.08 -22.44 -17.00
N LYS A 17 1.85 -22.89 -18.00
CA LYS A 17 2.02 -24.32 -18.28
C LYS A 17 2.89 -25.02 -17.24
N ASN A 18 3.61 -24.27 -16.40
CA ASN A 18 4.58 -24.75 -15.41
C ASN A 18 4.21 -24.29 -14.00
N GLN A 19 2.97 -24.54 -13.55
CA GLN A 19 2.44 -24.05 -12.28
C GLN A 19 3.30 -24.41 -11.06
N VAL A 20 3.76 -25.66 -10.97
CA VAL A 20 4.56 -26.15 -9.84
C VAL A 20 5.90 -25.42 -9.77
N ALA A 21 6.63 -25.37 -10.89
CA ALA A 21 7.93 -24.69 -10.95
C ALA A 21 7.80 -23.19 -10.65
N ALA A 22 6.77 -22.52 -11.20
CA ALA A 22 6.53 -21.11 -10.95
C ALA A 22 6.19 -20.83 -9.48
N SER A 23 5.39 -21.71 -8.85
CA SER A 23 5.06 -21.61 -7.42
C SER A 23 6.28 -21.83 -6.53
N SER A 24 7.14 -22.81 -6.86
CA SER A 24 8.40 -23.03 -6.14
C SER A 24 9.34 -21.83 -6.27
N LEU A 25 9.43 -21.22 -7.46
CA LEU A 25 10.20 -20.01 -7.67
C LEU A 25 9.66 -18.83 -6.85
N ALA A 26 8.34 -18.62 -6.86
CA ALA A 26 7.72 -17.55 -6.07
C ALA A 26 7.97 -17.73 -4.56
N GLN A 27 7.92 -18.96 -4.05
CA GLN A 27 8.25 -19.28 -2.66
C GLN A 27 9.73 -19.00 -2.35
N TYR A 28 10.63 -19.41 -3.25
CA TYR A 28 12.06 -19.13 -3.10
C TYR A 28 12.34 -17.63 -3.03
N LEU A 29 11.84 -16.86 -3.99
CA LEU A 29 12.08 -15.40 -4.07
C LEU A 29 11.43 -14.61 -2.93
N SER A 30 10.41 -15.16 -2.28
CA SER A 30 9.72 -14.52 -1.15
C SER A 30 10.12 -15.05 0.22
N ASN A 31 11.11 -15.96 0.31
CA ASN A 31 11.60 -16.45 1.60
C ASN A 31 12.40 -15.37 2.35
N ALA A 32 12.72 -15.61 3.62
CA ALA A 32 13.43 -14.64 4.46
C ALA A 32 14.80 -14.26 3.87
N ASP A 33 15.59 -15.23 3.42
CA ASP A 33 16.93 -14.97 2.89
C ASP A 33 16.88 -14.07 1.65
N SER A 34 15.97 -14.35 0.71
CA SER A 34 15.75 -13.53 -0.48
C SER A 34 15.23 -12.14 -0.14
N GLN A 35 14.36 -12.02 0.86
CA GLN A 35 13.92 -10.72 1.35
C GLN A 35 15.07 -9.93 2.00
N LYS A 36 15.99 -10.60 2.70
CA LYS A 36 17.17 -9.96 3.28
C LYS A 36 18.11 -9.42 2.20
N GLU A 37 18.37 -10.19 1.15
CA GLU A 37 19.16 -9.70 0.00
C GLU A 37 18.45 -8.55 -0.71
N LEU A 38 17.13 -8.65 -0.92
CA LEU A 38 16.35 -7.55 -1.52
C LEU A 38 16.42 -6.26 -0.69
N TYR A 39 16.40 -6.37 0.64
CA TYR A 39 16.57 -5.22 1.53
C TYR A 39 17.97 -4.60 1.41
N LYS A 40 19.03 -5.40 1.34
CA LYS A 40 20.40 -4.89 1.17
C LYS A 40 20.57 -4.11 -0.13
N ASP A 41 20.00 -4.63 -1.21
CA ASP A 41 20.21 -4.07 -2.55
C ASP A 41 19.28 -2.90 -2.87
N ASN A 42 18.05 -2.91 -2.32
CA ASN A 42 16.99 -1.98 -2.73
C ASN A 42 16.27 -1.29 -1.56
N ASN A 43 16.69 -1.53 -0.32
CA ASN A 43 16.04 -1.04 0.90
C ASN A 43 14.54 -1.42 0.98
N ALA A 44 14.13 -2.50 0.31
CA ALA A 44 12.78 -3.01 0.38
C ALA A 44 12.56 -3.65 1.76
N ILE A 45 11.73 -3.02 2.59
CA ILE A 45 11.53 -3.41 3.98
C ILE A 45 10.91 -4.82 4.04
N PRO A 46 11.57 -5.79 4.70
CA PRO A 46 11.09 -7.16 4.73
C PRO A 46 9.77 -7.32 5.50
N VAL A 47 8.94 -8.24 5.04
CA VAL A 47 7.70 -8.65 5.72
C VAL A 47 7.91 -9.89 6.60
N ALA A 48 9.00 -10.63 6.39
CA ALA A 48 9.35 -11.78 7.19
C ALA A 48 9.64 -11.38 8.65
N LYS A 49 8.80 -11.86 9.58
CA LYS A 49 8.90 -11.54 11.01
C LYS A 49 10.28 -11.88 11.61
N SER A 50 10.92 -12.95 11.13
CA SER A 50 12.26 -13.36 11.57
C SER A 50 13.34 -12.32 11.32
N LEU A 51 13.14 -11.41 10.35
CA LEU A 51 14.09 -10.34 10.01
C LEU A 51 13.87 -9.06 10.80
N GLN A 52 12.79 -8.96 11.59
CA GLN A 52 12.52 -7.76 12.39
C GLN A 52 13.52 -7.58 13.55
N THR A 53 14.22 -8.65 13.93
CA THR A 53 15.30 -8.63 14.94
C THR A 53 16.70 -8.67 14.32
N ASP A 54 16.81 -8.58 12.99
CA ASP A 54 18.10 -8.57 12.30
C ASP A 54 18.88 -7.28 12.61
N SER A 55 20.19 -7.37 12.82
CA SER A 55 21.00 -6.23 13.23
C SER A 55 21.05 -5.12 12.19
N ASP A 56 21.07 -5.48 10.91
CA ASP A 56 21.20 -4.51 9.83
C ASP A 56 19.90 -3.72 9.67
N ILE A 57 18.76 -4.41 9.84
CA ILE A 57 17.40 -3.82 9.75
C ILE A 57 17.04 -3.04 11.03
N THR A 58 17.48 -3.49 12.19
CA THR A 58 17.23 -2.78 13.47
C THR A 58 18.09 -1.54 13.63
N ALA A 59 19.28 -1.52 13.01
CA ALA A 59 20.13 -0.34 12.96
C ALA A 59 19.63 0.74 11.98
N ASP A 60 18.79 0.40 11.00
CA ASP A 60 18.22 1.35 10.04
C ASP A 60 16.99 2.08 10.62
N PRO A 61 17.09 3.38 10.92
CA PRO A 61 15.97 4.14 11.48
C PRO A 61 14.77 4.26 10.51
N ALA A 62 15.00 4.26 9.19
CA ALA A 62 13.92 4.33 8.21
C ALA A 62 13.14 3.01 8.17
N ALA A 63 13.84 1.87 8.18
CA ALA A 63 13.19 0.57 8.27
C ALA A 63 12.38 0.44 9.56
N GLN A 64 12.95 0.86 10.70
CA GLN A 64 12.27 0.81 11.99
C GLN A 64 11.03 1.71 12.05
N ALA A 65 11.05 2.88 11.41
CA ALA A 65 9.89 3.77 11.35
C ALA A 65 8.72 3.09 10.65
N VAL A 66 8.95 2.47 9.49
CA VAL A 66 7.88 1.79 8.74
C VAL A 66 7.41 0.53 9.49
N ILE A 67 8.32 -0.30 10.00
CA ILE A 67 7.96 -1.52 10.76
C ILE A 67 7.05 -1.20 11.95
N LYS A 68 7.31 -0.09 12.66
CA LYS A 68 6.49 0.36 13.78
C LYS A 68 5.13 0.94 13.37
N GLN A 69 5.03 1.48 12.16
CA GLN A 69 3.81 2.10 11.63
C GLN A 69 2.83 1.06 11.08
N VAL A 70 3.33 -0.01 10.45
CA VAL A 70 2.51 -1.07 9.80
C VAL A 70 1.36 -1.62 10.67
N PRO A 71 1.50 -1.86 11.99
CA PRO A 71 0.39 -2.33 12.82
C PRO A 71 -0.79 -1.36 12.92
N GLU A 72 -0.57 -0.06 12.69
CA GLU A 72 -1.58 1.00 12.74
C GLU A 72 -2.19 1.30 11.36
N ASP A 73 -1.62 0.71 10.31
CA ASP A 73 -2.02 0.92 8.93
C ASP A 73 -3.25 0.07 8.57
N THR A 74 -3.97 0.51 7.54
CA THR A 74 -5.06 -0.26 6.93
C THR A 74 -4.66 -0.72 5.52
N LEU A 75 -5.17 -1.87 5.08
CA LEU A 75 -4.93 -2.32 3.71
C LEU A 75 -5.70 -1.43 2.73
N MET A 76 -5.05 -1.04 1.63
CA MET A 76 -5.73 -0.29 0.58
C MET A 76 -6.83 -1.16 -0.06
N PRO A 77 -8.07 -0.66 -0.18
CA PRO A 77 -9.13 -1.37 -0.87
C PRO A 77 -8.75 -1.67 -2.33
N LYS A 78 -9.12 -2.85 -2.85
CA LYS A 78 -8.88 -3.26 -4.25
C LYS A 78 -10.13 -3.16 -5.13
N MET A 79 -11.05 -2.27 -4.78
CA MET A 79 -12.35 -2.17 -5.44
C MET A 79 -12.31 -1.17 -6.62
N PRO A 80 -13.10 -1.36 -7.69
CA PRO A 80 -13.15 -0.45 -8.84
C PRO A 80 -13.39 1.03 -8.49
N GLU A 81 -14.08 1.29 -7.39
CA GLU A 81 -14.39 2.61 -6.87
C GLU A 81 -13.14 3.41 -6.45
N MET A 82 -11.99 2.74 -6.25
CA MET A 82 -10.72 3.41 -5.94
C MET A 82 -10.22 4.32 -7.07
N ASP A 83 -10.51 4.01 -8.33
CA ASP A 83 -10.16 4.89 -9.45
C ASP A 83 -10.90 6.23 -9.34
N THR A 84 -12.18 6.17 -8.97
CA THR A 84 -13.00 7.36 -8.73
C THR A 84 -12.53 8.12 -7.50
N PHE A 85 -12.16 7.41 -6.42
CA PHE A 85 -11.55 8.02 -5.24
C PHE A 85 -10.32 8.85 -5.61
N TRP A 86 -9.34 8.27 -6.32
CA TRP A 86 -8.09 8.95 -6.64
C TRP A 86 -8.29 10.15 -7.56
N ASN A 87 -9.12 10.02 -8.58
CA ASN A 87 -9.43 11.10 -9.52
C ASN A 87 -10.07 12.32 -8.81
N LEU A 88 -10.90 12.07 -7.80
CA LEU A 88 -11.64 13.14 -7.10
C LEU A 88 -10.92 13.65 -5.84
N ALA A 89 -10.03 12.86 -5.23
CA ALA A 89 -9.33 13.25 -3.99
C ALA A 89 -8.34 14.40 -4.22
N ALA A 90 -7.58 14.37 -5.31
CA ALA A 90 -6.60 15.41 -5.63
C ALA A 90 -7.22 16.82 -5.74
N PRO A 91 -8.27 17.07 -6.54
CA PRO A 91 -8.88 18.39 -6.60
C PRO A 91 -9.56 18.80 -5.28
N LEU A 92 -10.15 17.86 -4.54
CA LEU A 92 -10.77 18.13 -3.23
C LEU A 92 -9.74 18.70 -2.23
N ILE A 93 -8.58 18.04 -2.12
CA ILE A 93 -7.50 18.46 -1.22
C ILE A 93 -6.86 19.76 -1.72
N ASN A 94 -6.52 19.86 -3.01
CA ASN A 94 -5.84 21.02 -3.56
C ASN A 94 -6.69 22.29 -3.49
N ASN A 95 -7.98 22.21 -3.79
CA ASN A 95 -8.86 23.38 -3.70
C ASN A 95 -9.02 23.86 -2.25
N THR A 96 -9.07 22.94 -1.29
CA THR A 96 -9.08 23.26 0.13
C THR A 96 -7.78 23.92 0.56
N TYR A 97 -6.64 23.32 0.22
CA TYR A 97 -5.31 23.87 0.54
C TYR A 97 -5.07 25.26 -0.06
N LEU A 98 -5.53 25.49 -1.30
CA LEU A 98 -5.41 26.76 -2.00
C LEU A 98 -6.46 27.80 -1.57
N GLY A 99 -7.33 27.49 -0.59
CA GLY A 99 -8.39 28.38 -0.11
C GLY A 99 -9.53 28.62 -1.12
N LYS A 100 -9.61 27.81 -2.19
CA LYS A 100 -10.69 27.86 -3.18
C LYS A 100 -11.98 27.23 -2.68
N THR A 101 -11.88 26.33 -1.70
CA THR A 101 -13.03 25.77 -0.98
C THR A 101 -13.14 26.43 0.39
N PRO A 102 -14.15 27.28 0.66
CA PRO A 102 -14.41 27.81 1.99
C PRO A 102 -14.75 26.70 2.99
N ALA A 103 -14.39 26.88 4.25
CA ALA A 103 -14.66 25.89 5.31
C ALA A 103 -16.14 25.53 5.44
N SER A 104 -17.04 26.46 5.17
CA SER A 104 -18.50 26.22 5.14
C SER A 104 -18.95 25.23 4.08
N GLN A 105 -18.10 24.90 3.10
CA GLN A 105 -18.39 23.95 2.03
C GLN A 105 -17.75 22.57 2.23
N TYR A 106 -16.91 22.37 3.26
CA TYR A 106 -16.20 21.10 3.45
C TYR A 106 -17.15 19.90 3.53
N ASP A 107 -18.18 19.98 4.37
CA ASP A 107 -19.14 18.88 4.54
C ASP A 107 -19.86 18.56 3.21
N SER A 108 -20.26 19.58 2.47
CA SER A 108 -20.95 19.41 1.18
C SER A 108 -20.08 18.78 0.10
N GLN A 109 -18.79 19.16 0.05
CA GLN A 109 -17.83 18.60 -0.91
C GLN A 109 -17.43 17.18 -0.52
N LEU A 110 -17.23 16.90 0.77
CA LEU A 110 -16.98 15.56 1.28
C LEU A 110 -18.17 14.63 1.01
N LYS A 111 -19.40 15.11 1.20
CA LYS A 111 -20.60 14.34 0.87
C LYS A 111 -20.68 14.03 -0.62
N THR A 112 -20.40 15.02 -1.48
CA THR A 112 -20.39 14.82 -2.93
C THR A 112 -19.31 13.82 -3.35
N PHE A 113 -18.12 13.92 -2.76
CA PHE A 113 -17.03 12.97 -2.96
C PHE A 113 -17.45 11.54 -2.60
N GLN A 114 -18.04 11.34 -1.41
CA GLN A 114 -18.55 10.05 -0.97
C GLN A 114 -19.63 9.52 -1.91
N ASP A 115 -20.63 10.34 -2.25
CA ASP A 115 -21.74 9.95 -3.12
C ASP A 115 -21.26 9.56 -4.53
N SER A 116 -20.20 10.20 -5.04
CA SER A 116 -19.59 9.84 -6.33
C SER A 116 -18.86 8.50 -6.28
N ILE A 117 -18.10 8.23 -5.22
CA ILE A 117 -17.41 6.94 -5.03
C ILE A 117 -18.44 5.81 -4.92
N SER A 118 -19.49 6.00 -4.11
CA SER A 118 -20.52 4.97 -3.90
C SER A 118 -21.39 4.67 -5.13
N LYS A 119 -21.37 5.52 -6.16
CA LYS A 119 -22.16 5.33 -7.40
C LYS A 119 -21.36 4.72 -8.55
N ALA A 120 -20.02 4.64 -8.45
CA ALA A 120 -19.14 4.22 -9.53
C ALA A 120 -19.31 2.73 -9.96
N THR A 121 -20.08 1.94 -9.20
CA THR A 121 -20.32 0.51 -9.43
C THR A 121 -21.69 0.17 -10.03
N LYS A 122 -22.41 1.14 -10.60
CA LYS A 122 -23.65 0.87 -11.36
C LYS A 122 -23.43 0.69 -12.85
#